data_AF-A0AA94WMY3-F1
#
_entry.id   AF-A0AA94WMY3-F1
#
_cell.length_a   1.000
_cell.length_b   1.000
_cell.length_c   1.000
_cell.angle_alpha   90.00
_cell.angle_beta   90.00
_cell.angle_gamma   90.00
#
_symmetry.space_group_name_H-M   'P 1'
#
loop_
_entity.id
_entity.type
_entity.pdbx_description
1 polymer ?
#
loop_
_entity_poly.entity_id
_entity_poly.type
_entity_poly.pdbx_seq_one_letter_code
_entity_poly.pdbx_strand_id
1 'polypeptide(L)'
;MLKKVMSYLNIGSPHVDLVLDKNKLNPGEKVTGAFHVEGGWAKQHIKRLECDLVKEFQGDLVETVDAVTTILMSKSMDANDKAEYPFCYQLPAPLEPSTEHISYRLNTRLIFLDDVKSIDHDEIVVLGRETIKA
;
A
#
# COMPACT_ATOMS: atom_id res chain seq x y z
N MET A 1 27.27 1.90 -25.17
CA MET A 1 26.76 2.92 -24.23
C MET A 1 25.23 2.91 -24.20
N LEU A 2 24.61 1.83 -23.70
CA LEU A 2 23.13 1.66 -23.65
C LEU A 2 22.53 1.70 -22.22
N LYS A 3 23.36 1.87 -21.19
CA LYS A 3 22.91 1.80 -19.79
C LYS A 3 22.19 3.04 -19.25
N LYS A 4 22.03 4.10 -20.06
CA LYS A 4 21.53 5.42 -19.61
C LYS A 4 20.05 5.71 -19.91
N VAL A 5 19.37 4.87 -20.69
CA VAL A 5 17.97 5.12 -21.11
C VAL A 5 16.97 4.25 -20.32
N MET A 6 17.44 3.23 -19.60
CA MET A 6 16.60 2.30 -18.83
C MET A 6 16.21 2.82 -17.43
N SER A 7 16.82 3.91 -16.92
CA SER A 7 16.49 4.45 -15.59
C SER A 7 15.15 5.19 -15.53
N TYR A 8 14.53 5.47 -16.68
CA TYR A 8 13.27 6.23 -16.77
C TYR A 8 12.01 5.36 -16.89
N LEU A 9 12.19 4.05 -17.02
CA LEU A 9 11.12 3.07 -16.92
C LEU A 9 11.40 2.31 -15.63
N ASN A 10 10.47 2.30 -14.67
CA ASN A 10 10.55 1.56 -13.39
C ASN A 10 10.66 0.02 -13.56
N ILE A 11 11.14 -0.45 -14.72
CA ILE A 11 11.38 -1.85 -15.04
C ILE A 11 12.57 -2.30 -14.20
N GLY A 12 12.27 -3.10 -13.19
CA GLY A 12 13.25 -3.75 -12.33
C GLY A 12 13.63 -3.00 -11.07
N SER A 13 12.94 -1.94 -10.62
CA SER A 13 13.13 -1.44 -9.24
C SER A 13 12.61 -2.45 -8.20
N PRO A 14 13.05 -2.36 -6.93
CA PRO A 14 12.38 -3.09 -5.85
C PRO A 14 10.87 -2.84 -5.87
N HIS A 15 10.11 -3.86 -5.49
CA HIS A 15 8.66 -3.78 -5.42
C HIS A 15 8.18 -4.15 -4.02
N VAL A 16 6.97 -3.71 -3.72
CA VAL A 16 6.25 -4.04 -2.50
C VAL A 16 4.91 -4.62 -2.90
N ASP A 17 4.42 -5.56 -2.10
CA ASP A 17 3.08 -6.14 -2.15
C ASP A 17 2.55 -6.20 -0.71
N LEU A 18 1.42 -5.58 -0.42
CA LEU A 18 0.77 -5.68 0.89
C LEU A 18 -0.26 -6.81 0.88
N VAL A 19 0.08 -7.94 1.49
CA VAL A 19 -0.84 -9.07 1.61
C VAL A 19 -1.62 -8.95 2.91
N LEU A 20 -2.93 -8.69 2.80
CA LEU A 20 -3.86 -8.66 3.93
C LEU A 20 -4.38 -10.06 4.30
N ASP A 21 -4.56 -10.32 5.59
CA ASP A 21 -5.19 -11.55 6.06
C ASP A 21 -6.66 -11.65 5.61
N LYS A 22 -7.32 -10.50 5.43
CA LYS A 22 -8.64 -10.35 4.83
C LYS A 22 -8.87 -8.94 4.32
N ASN A 23 -9.78 -8.81 3.36
CA ASN A 23 -10.12 -7.54 2.73
C ASN A 23 -11.56 -7.04 2.99
N LYS A 24 -12.43 -7.85 3.61
CA LYS A 24 -13.77 -7.41 4.07
C LYS A 24 -13.70 -7.02 5.54
N LEU A 25 -13.99 -5.76 5.84
CA LEU A 25 -13.68 -5.15 7.13
C LEU A 25 -14.87 -4.34 7.66
N ASN A 26 -15.09 -4.39 8.97
CA ASN A 26 -16.00 -3.47 9.64
C ASN A 26 -15.28 -2.17 10.01
N PRO A 27 -15.96 -1.01 10.04
CA PRO A 27 -15.40 0.20 10.62
C PRO A 27 -14.94 -0.04 12.06
N GLY A 28 -13.75 0.43 12.44
CA GLY A 28 -13.18 0.14 13.76
C GLY A 28 -12.59 -1.27 13.90
N GLU A 29 -12.46 -2.04 12.82
CA GLU A 29 -11.81 -3.35 12.84
C GLU A 29 -10.28 -3.25 12.70
N LYS A 30 -9.57 -4.16 13.38
CA LYS A 30 -8.13 -4.31 13.19
C LYS A 30 -7.84 -5.08 11.90
N VAL A 31 -7.03 -4.49 11.03
CA VAL A 31 -6.51 -5.06 9.79
C VAL A 31 -5.10 -5.56 10.04
N THR A 32 -4.80 -6.77 9.57
CA THR A 32 -3.47 -7.39 9.70
C THR A 32 -3.02 -7.98 8.37
N GLY A 33 -1.71 -8.16 8.26
CA GLY A 33 -1.07 -8.70 7.06
C GLY A 33 0.44 -8.49 7.12
N ALA A 34 1.07 -8.43 5.95
CA ALA A 34 2.49 -8.09 5.84
C ALA A 34 2.80 -7.39 4.51
N PHE A 35 3.77 -6.47 4.56
CA PHE A 35 4.42 -5.94 3.38
C PHE A 35 5.53 -6.89 2.95
N HIS A 36 5.41 -7.46 1.76
CA HIS A 36 6.45 -8.24 1.11
C HIS A 36 7.25 -7.31 0.20
N VAL A 37 8.51 -7.07 0.55
CA VAL A 37 9.40 -6.20 -0.22
C VAL A 37 10.46 -7.06 -0.89
N GLU A 38 10.54 -6.97 -2.21
CA GLU A 38 11.46 -7.76 -3.02
C GLU A 38 12.39 -6.88 -3.87
N GLY A 39 13.65 -7.29 -3.94
CA GLY A 39 14.70 -6.60 -4.65
C GLY A 39 14.51 -6.67 -6.17
N GLY A 40 14.83 -5.57 -6.83
CA GLY A 40 14.81 -5.47 -8.28
C GLY A 40 16.09 -5.99 -8.94
N TRP A 41 16.22 -5.87 -10.26
CA TRP A 41 17.43 -6.30 -11.01
C TRP A 41 18.74 -5.59 -10.63
N ALA A 42 18.65 -4.44 -9.97
CA ALA A 42 19.75 -3.56 -9.63
C ALA A 42 19.66 -3.19 -8.17
N LYS A 43 20.82 -3.06 -7.53
CA LYS A 43 20.92 -2.65 -6.13
C LYS A 43 20.29 -1.27 -5.95
N GLN A 44 19.40 -1.15 -4.97
CA GLN A 44 18.70 0.11 -4.66
C GLN A 44 18.70 0.39 -3.16
N HIS A 45 18.64 1.66 -2.80
CA HIS A 45 18.55 2.11 -1.41
C HIS A 45 17.15 2.62 -1.11
N ILE A 46 16.47 2.00 -0.15
CA ILE A 46 15.11 2.35 0.27
C ILE A 46 15.19 3.26 1.49
N LYS A 47 14.60 4.46 1.39
CA LYS A 47 14.48 5.45 2.48
C LYS A 47 13.32 5.14 3.41
N ARG A 48 12.20 4.70 2.88
CA ARG A 48 10.99 4.42 3.67
C ARG A 48 9.94 3.66 2.87
N LEU A 49 9.08 2.97 3.59
CA LEU A 49 7.80 2.45 3.13
C LEU A 49 6.71 3.31 3.76
N GLU A 50 5.75 3.75 2.94
CA GLU A 50 4.52 4.39 3.39
C GLU A 50 3.32 3.59 2.95
N CYS A 51 2.25 3.66 3.74
CA CYS A 51 0.94 3.20 3.34
C CYS A 51 -0.09 4.25 3.76
N ASP A 52 -1.00 4.59 2.87
CA ASP A 52 -2.15 5.45 3.17
C ASP A 52 -3.44 4.69 2.91
N LEU A 53 -4.47 4.99 3.69
CA LEU A 53 -5.84 4.62 3.36
C LEU A 53 -6.42 5.74 2.50
N VAL A 54 -6.88 5.40 1.30
CA VAL A 54 -7.57 6.32 0.41
C VAL A 54 -8.99 5.86 0.15
N LYS A 55 -9.87 6.83 -0.08
CA LYS A 55 -11.23 6.67 -0.57
C LYS A 55 -11.25 7.10 -2.03
N GLU A 56 -11.74 6.22 -2.90
CA GLU A 56 -11.92 6.52 -4.31
C GLU A 56 -13.41 6.65 -4.61
N PHE A 57 -13.76 7.69 -5.36
CA PHE A 57 -15.11 7.92 -5.86
C PHE A 57 -15.18 7.60 -7.35
N GLN A 58 -16.38 7.33 -7.83
CA GLN A 58 -16.62 7.26 -9.27
C GLN A 58 -16.20 8.57 -9.96
N GLY A 59 -15.36 8.48 -11.00
CA GLY A 59 -14.83 9.65 -11.72
C GLY A 59 -13.42 10.08 -11.31
N ASP A 60 -12.61 9.14 -10.79
CA ASP A 60 -11.17 9.29 -10.48
C ASP A 60 -10.83 10.32 -9.38
N LEU A 61 -11.82 10.75 -8.58
CA LEU A 61 -11.55 11.54 -7.38
C LEU A 61 -11.03 10.63 -6.27
N VAL A 62 -9.86 10.96 -5.74
CA VAL A 62 -9.22 10.23 -4.64
C VAL A 62 -9.02 11.16 -3.46
N GLU A 63 -9.49 10.74 -2.29
CA GLU A 63 -9.30 11.44 -1.02
C GLU A 63 -8.46 10.58 -0.06
N THR A 64 -7.43 11.17 0.53
CA THR A 64 -6.69 10.51 1.61
C THR A 64 -7.54 10.52 2.88
N VAL A 65 -7.84 9.33 3.40
CA VAL A 65 -8.58 9.15 4.65
C VAL A 65 -7.63 9.17 5.84
N ASP A 66 -6.52 8.45 5.75
CA ASP A 66 -5.53 8.37 6.83
C ASP A 66 -4.13 8.03 6.31
N ALA A 67 -3.11 8.51 7.02
CA ALA A 67 -1.71 8.11 6.85
C ALA A 67 -1.45 6.89 7.76
N VAL A 68 -1.61 5.70 7.18
CA VAL A 68 -1.68 4.43 7.93
C VAL A 68 -0.36 4.08 8.61
N THR A 69 0.74 4.16 7.88
CA THR A 69 2.07 3.88 8.44
C THR A 69 3.19 4.50 7.63
N THR A 70 4.26 4.86 8.32
CA THR A 70 5.56 5.20 7.73
C THR A 70 6.64 4.40 8.44
N ILE A 71 7.27 3.48 7.71
CA ILE A 71 8.42 2.73 8.18
C ILE A 71 9.67 3.39 7.60
N LEU A 72 10.44 4.07 8.45
CA LEU A 72 11.75 4.59 8.05
C LEU A 72 12.70 3.42 7.81
N MET A 73 13.31 3.40 6.64
CA MET A 73 14.22 2.36 6.19
C MET A 73 15.59 2.99 5.91
N SER A 74 16.65 2.26 6.23
CA SER A 74 17.99 2.55 5.73
C SER A 74 18.57 1.26 5.17
N LYS A 75 17.83 0.68 4.21
CA LYS A 75 18.09 -0.66 3.70
C LYS A 75 18.54 -0.59 2.25
N SER A 76 19.67 -1.23 1.98
CA SER A 76 20.04 -1.60 0.62
C SER A 76 19.42 -2.94 0.29
N MET A 77 18.90 -3.07 -0.93
CA MET A 77 18.41 -4.34 -1.45
C MET A 77 19.12 -4.67 -2.75
N ASP A 78 19.71 -5.86 -2.80
CA ASP A 78 20.30 -6.47 -3.99
C ASP A 78 19.25 -7.25 -4.80
N ALA A 79 19.63 -7.69 -6.00
CA ALA A 79 18.78 -8.54 -6.81
C ALA A 79 18.51 -9.87 -6.10
N ASN A 80 17.23 -10.18 -5.89
CA ASN A 80 16.68 -11.32 -5.14
C ASN A 80 16.58 -11.17 -3.61
N ASP A 81 16.95 -10.02 -3.02
CA ASP A 81 16.68 -9.80 -1.60
C ASP A 81 15.17 -9.81 -1.35
N LYS A 82 14.75 -10.47 -0.26
CA LYS A 82 13.37 -10.44 0.21
C LYS A 82 13.31 -9.98 1.65
N ALA A 83 12.30 -9.21 1.97
CA ALA A 83 12.05 -8.72 3.31
C ALA A 83 10.55 -8.71 3.56
N GLU A 84 10.18 -9.01 4.80
CA GLU A 84 8.79 -8.94 5.24
C GLU A 84 8.69 -7.97 6.41
N TYR A 85 7.70 -7.09 6.38
CA TYR A 85 7.39 -6.17 7.46
C TYR A 85 5.94 -6.38 7.90
N PRO A 86 5.69 -6.83 9.14
CA PRO A 86 4.33 -7.04 9.64
C PRO A 86 3.49 -5.76 9.54
N PHE A 87 2.25 -5.92 9.09
CA PHE A 87 1.27 -4.85 8.99
C PHE A 87 0.18 -5.03 10.05
N CYS A 88 -0.13 -3.95 10.76
CA CYS A 88 -1.26 -3.90 11.68
C CYS A 88 -1.80 -2.48 11.69
N TYR A 89 -3.08 -2.33 11.39
CA TYR A 89 -3.75 -1.04 11.33
C TYR A 89 -5.13 -1.12 11.96
N GLN A 90 -5.52 -0.07 12.68
CA GLN A 90 -6.85 0.05 13.27
C GLN A 90 -7.70 0.90 12.34
N LEU A 91 -8.64 0.28 11.64
CA LEU A 91 -9.48 0.98 10.67
C LEU A 91 -10.31 2.07 11.39
N PRO A 92 -10.43 3.30 10.84
CA PRO A 92 -11.22 4.36 11.44
C PRO A 92 -12.67 3.93 11.68
N ALA A 93 -13.24 4.34 12.81
CA ALA A 93 -14.64 4.06 13.12
C ALA A 93 -15.64 4.82 12.22
N PRO A 94 -15.41 6.09 11.82
CA PRO A 94 -16.26 6.75 10.83
C PRO A 94 -15.79 6.37 9.43
N LEU A 95 -16.30 5.26 8.90
CA LEU A 95 -16.16 4.91 7.48
C LEU A 95 -17.51 4.54 6.88
N GLU A 96 -17.78 5.11 5.71
CA GLU A 96 -18.94 4.73 4.92
C GLU A 96 -18.73 3.34 4.32
N PRO A 97 -19.79 2.53 4.21
CA PRO A 97 -19.70 1.24 3.54
C PRO A 97 -19.27 1.39 2.09
N SER A 98 -18.50 0.42 1.58
CA SER A 98 -18.18 0.37 0.16
C SER A 98 -19.45 0.17 -0.66
N THR A 99 -19.51 0.84 -1.82
CA THR A 99 -20.63 0.77 -2.78
C THR A 99 -20.06 0.75 -4.20
N GLU A 100 -20.91 0.72 -5.23
CA GLU A 100 -20.47 0.90 -6.61
C GLU A 100 -19.84 2.28 -6.89
N HIS A 101 -20.09 3.26 -6.02
CA HIS A 101 -19.59 4.63 -6.19
C HIS A 101 -18.43 4.97 -5.24
N ILE A 102 -18.16 4.12 -4.25
CA ILE A 102 -17.18 4.35 -3.19
C ILE A 102 -16.40 3.07 -2.94
N SER A 103 -15.10 3.11 -3.22
CA SER A 103 -14.14 2.06 -2.86
C SER A 103 -13.05 2.61 -1.95
N TYR A 104 -12.34 1.71 -1.28
CA TYR A 104 -11.21 2.08 -0.43
C TYR A 104 -9.99 1.25 -0.82
N ARG A 105 -8.83 1.88 -0.78
CA ARG A 105 -7.56 1.21 -1.04
C ARG A 105 -6.50 1.55 0.01
N LEU A 106 -5.65 0.59 0.29
CA LEU A 106 -4.37 0.81 0.95
C LEU A 106 -3.33 1.05 -0.15
N ASN A 107 -2.82 2.28 -0.20
CA ASN A 107 -1.85 2.71 -1.20
C ASN A 107 -0.45 2.65 -0.60
N THR A 108 0.29 1.61 -0.96
CA THR A 108 1.64 1.38 -0.45
C THR A 108 2.68 2.00 -1.39
N ARG A 109 3.70 2.63 -0.83
CA ARG A 109 4.80 3.25 -1.58
C ARG A 109 6.14 2.91 -0.96
N LEU A 110 7.05 2.37 -1.75
CA LEU A 110 8.49 2.35 -1.43
C LEU A 110 9.12 3.60 -2.01
N ILE A 111 9.77 4.41 -1.17
CA ILE A 111 10.52 5.59 -1.61
C ILE A 111 12.01 5.30 -1.57
N PHE A 112 12.67 5.48 -2.70
CA PHE A 112 14.12 5.29 -2.87
C PHE A 112 14.90 6.57 -2.60
N LEU A 113 16.23 6.45 -2.54
CA LEU A 113 17.11 7.58 -2.23
C LEU A 113 17.00 8.75 -3.22
N ASP A 114 16.72 8.46 -4.48
CA ASP A 114 16.51 9.43 -5.57
C ASP A 114 15.05 9.90 -5.71
N ASP A 115 14.21 9.58 -4.72
CA ASP A 115 12.78 9.89 -4.65
C ASP A 115 11.92 9.24 -5.75
N VAL A 116 12.50 8.29 -6.50
CA VAL A 116 11.74 7.34 -7.30
C VAL A 116 10.92 6.45 -6.37
N LYS A 117 9.72 6.05 -6.82
CA LYS A 117 8.81 5.23 -6.03
C LYS A 117 8.31 4.00 -6.78
N SER A 118 8.17 2.91 -6.02
CA SER A 118 7.38 1.75 -6.38
C SER A 118 6.05 1.83 -5.64
N ILE A 119 4.94 1.49 -6.30
CA ILE A 119 3.58 1.68 -5.77
C ILE A 119 2.82 0.35 -5.86
N ASP A 120 2.02 0.10 -4.85
CA ASP A 120 1.12 -1.04 -4.75
C ASP A 120 -0.24 -0.58 -4.18
N HIS A 121 -1.30 -1.33 -4.49
CA HIS A 121 -2.68 -0.96 -4.25
C HIS A 121 -3.56 -2.16 -3.86
N ASP A 122 -3.97 -2.20 -2.59
CA ASP A 122 -4.87 -3.23 -2.07
C ASP A 122 -6.26 -2.69 -1.81
N GLU A 123 -7.25 -3.24 -2.49
CA GLU A 123 -8.64 -2.87 -2.26
C GLU A 123 -9.18 -3.51 -0.97
N ILE A 124 -9.88 -2.70 -0.16
CA ILE A 124 -10.65 -3.18 0.97
C ILE A 124 -12.14 -2.86 0.78
N VAL A 125 -12.98 -3.78 1.25
CA VAL A 125 -14.43 -3.64 1.25
C VAL A 125 -14.88 -3.34 2.68
N VAL A 126 -15.34 -2.12 2.89
CA VAL A 126 -15.93 -1.69 4.17
C VAL A 126 -17.38 -2.15 4.21
N LEU A 127 -17.72 -2.95 5.21
CA LEU A 127 -19.05 -3.51 5.39
C LEU A 127 -20.02 -2.49 6.01
N GLY A 128 -21.27 -2.52 5.55
CA GLY A 128 -22.36 -1.81 6.21
C GLY A 128 -22.72 -2.46 7.54
N ARG A 129 -23.14 -1.64 8.52
CA ARG A 129 -23.80 -2.18 9.70
C ARG A 129 -25.09 -2.86 9.24
N GLU A 130 -25.22 -4.16 9.47
CA GLU A 130 -26.52 -4.82 9.33
C GLU A 130 -27.48 -4.19 10.35
N THR A 131 -28.48 -3.47 9.87
CA THR A 131 -29.64 -3.13 10.69
C THR A 131 -30.38 -4.44 10.97
N ILE A 132 -30.21 -4.96 12.18
CA ILE A 132 -31.08 -6.01 12.69
C ILE A 132 -32.51 -5.45 12.61
N LYS A 133 -33.30 -5.99 11.68
CA LYS A 133 -34.74 -5.71 11.62
C LYS A 133 -35.34 -6.26 12.92
N ALA A 134 -35.77 -5.35 13.79
CA ALA A 134 -36.63 -5.67 14.93
C ALA A 134 -38.02 -6.12 14.46
#